data_AF-A0A558DIN7-F1
#
_entry.id   AF-A0A558DIN7-F1
#
_cell.length_a   1.000
_cell.length_b   1.000
_cell.length_c   1.000
_cell.angle_alpha   90.00
_cell.angle_beta   90.00
_cell.angle_gamma   90.00
#
_symmetry.space_group_name_H-M   'P 1'
#
loop_
_entity.id
_entity.type
_entity.pdbx_description
1 polymer ?
#
loop_
_entity_poly.entity_id
_entity_poly.type
_entity_poly.pdbx_seq_one_letter_code
_entity_poly.pdbx_strand_id
1 'polypeptide(L)'
;MENLRIRVEGSPAGKALILRVEGEVDALTLDRFARQLRQVLACAVAEGAVVLELQQVHFLSCAGAEVLAEAQRRFRELGVPVEVKASRAVLRALQVTGLSKLLSVPPVVA
;
A
#
# COMPACT_ATOMS: atom_id res chain seq x y z
N MET A 1 -5.62 -20.22 -7.59
CA MET A 1 -5.93 -19.16 -8.58
C MET A 1 -5.43 -17.86 -8.00
N GLU A 2 -4.57 -17.14 -8.71
CA GLU A 2 -3.98 -15.88 -8.21
C GLU A 2 -5.08 -14.81 -8.18
N ASN A 3 -5.46 -14.34 -6.98
CA ASN A 3 -6.59 -13.40 -6.81
C ASN A 3 -6.13 -11.94 -6.65
N LEU A 4 -4.90 -11.59 -7.01
CA LEU A 4 -4.40 -10.22 -6.88
C LEU A 4 -4.61 -9.43 -8.17
N ARG A 5 -5.26 -8.27 -8.09
CA ARG A 5 -5.32 -7.28 -9.17
C ARG A 5 -4.68 -5.98 -8.66
N ILE A 6 -3.77 -5.44 -9.47
CA ILE A 6 -3.07 -4.19 -9.15
C ILE A 6 -3.16 -3.25 -10.33
N ARG A 7 -3.49 -1.98 -10.08
CA ARG A 7 -3.49 -0.90 -11.08
C ARG A 7 -2.73 0.30 -10.55
N VAL A 8 -2.02 0.98 -11.44
CA VAL A 8 -1.34 2.24 -11.16
C VAL A 8 -1.87 3.29 -12.10
N GLU A 9 -2.31 4.41 -11.52
CA GLU A 9 -2.95 5.50 -12.25
C GLU A 9 -2.39 6.83 -11.72
N GLY A 10 -2.20 7.81 -12.61
CA GLY A 10 -1.94 9.19 -12.18
C GLY A 10 -3.24 9.82 -11.67
N SER A 11 -3.16 10.63 -10.62
CA SER A 11 -4.31 11.41 -10.18
C SER A 11 -4.74 12.40 -11.27
N PRO A 12 -6.05 12.65 -11.47
CA PRO A 12 -6.52 13.62 -12.47
C PRO A 12 -5.97 15.04 -12.27
N ALA A 13 -5.61 15.39 -11.03
CA ALA A 13 -5.01 16.68 -10.69
C ALA A 13 -3.48 16.73 -10.88
N GLY A 14 -2.85 15.62 -11.30
CA GLY A 14 -1.41 15.55 -11.61
C GLY A 14 -0.47 15.72 -10.41
N LYS A 15 -0.90 15.32 -9.20
CA LYS A 15 -0.14 15.52 -7.95
C LYS A 15 0.01 14.27 -7.09
N ALA A 16 -0.33 13.11 -7.63
CA ALA A 16 -0.22 11.84 -6.91
C ALA A 16 -0.27 10.65 -7.86
N LEU A 17 0.44 9.57 -7.51
CA LEU A 17 0.22 8.24 -8.05
C LEU A 17 -0.74 7.45 -7.17
N ILE A 18 -1.71 6.79 -7.78
CA ILE A 18 -2.69 5.95 -7.09
C ILE A 18 -2.35 4.49 -7.39
N LEU A 19 -2.03 3.72 -6.35
CA LEU A 19 -1.87 2.27 -6.41
C LEU A 19 -3.12 1.61 -5.86
N ARG A 20 -3.94 1.03 -6.74
CA ARG A 20 -5.13 0.28 -6.36
C ARG A 20 -4.82 -1.21 -6.30
N VAL A 21 -5.11 -1.83 -5.16
CA VAL A 21 -4.89 -3.26 -4.92
C VAL A 21 -6.21 -3.91 -4.51
N GLU A 22 -6.56 -4.99 -5.20
CA GLU A 22 -7.77 -5.77 -4.95
C GLU A 22 -7.38 -7.24 -4.86
N GLY A 23 -7.89 -7.97 -3.86
CA GLY A 23 -7.55 -9.38 -3.69
C GLY A 23 -6.89 -9.75 -2.37
N GLU A 24 -5.94 -10.66 -2.45
CA GLU A 24 -5.18 -11.20 -1.32
C GLU A 24 -3.68 -10.96 -1.50
N VAL A 25 -3.02 -10.51 -0.45
CA VAL A 25 -1.56 -10.36 -0.37
C VAL A 25 -0.99 -11.49 0.50
N ASP A 26 -0.69 -12.61 -0.13
CA ASP A 26 -0.20 -13.84 0.49
C ASP A 26 1.18 -14.24 -0.08
N ALA A 27 1.68 -15.42 0.25
CA ALA A 27 2.98 -15.90 -0.24
C ALA A 27 3.05 -16.07 -1.77
N LEU A 28 1.94 -16.35 -2.44
CA LEU A 28 1.89 -16.52 -3.90
C LEU A 28 1.86 -15.16 -4.62
N THR A 29 1.30 -14.14 -3.98
CA THR A 29 1.12 -12.81 -4.60
C THR A 29 2.14 -11.76 -4.11
N LEU A 30 2.93 -12.09 -3.09
CA LEU A 30 3.89 -11.21 -2.42
C LEU A 30 4.88 -10.55 -3.39
N ASP A 31 5.51 -11.35 -4.26
CA ASP A 31 6.54 -10.85 -5.17
C ASP A 31 6.00 -9.82 -6.15
N ARG A 32 4.76 -10.02 -6.60
CA ARG A 32 4.09 -9.10 -7.52
C ARG A 32 3.71 -7.82 -6.78
N PHE A 33 3.16 -7.93 -5.59
CA PHE A 33 2.84 -6.78 -4.74
C PHE A 33 4.08 -5.93 -4.42
N ALA A 34 5.16 -6.56 -3.98
CA ALA A 34 6.42 -5.88 -3.65
C ALA A 34 7.05 -5.20 -4.87
N ARG A 35 7.02 -5.86 -6.04
CA ARG A 35 7.51 -5.29 -7.30
C ARG A 35 6.72 -4.04 -7.69
N GLN A 36 5.40 -4.07 -7.57
CA GLN A 36 4.58 -2.91 -7.93
C GLN A 36 4.80 -1.74 -6.98
N LEU A 37 4.93 -1.99 -5.67
CA LEU A 37 5.26 -0.94 -4.70
C LEU A 37 6.62 -0.28 -5.01
N ARG A 38 7.64 -1.07 -5.39
CA ARG A 38 8.94 -0.51 -5.80
C ARG A 38 8.85 0.35 -7.06
N GLN A 39 8.03 -0.05 -8.04
CA GLN A 39 7.79 0.76 -9.24
C GLN A 39 7.10 2.08 -8.90
N VAL A 40 6.09 2.05 -8.02
CA VAL A 40 5.43 3.28 -7.55
C VAL A 40 6.42 4.17 -6.83
N LEU A 41 7.26 3.62 -5.95
CA LEU A 41 8.31 4.38 -5.25
C LEU A 41 9.26 5.10 -6.22
N ALA A 42 9.67 4.43 -7.30
CA ALA A 42 10.56 5.01 -8.31
C ALA A 42 9.90 6.17 -9.07
N CYS A 43 8.60 6.07 -9.36
CA CYS A 43 7.86 7.09 -10.10
C CYS A 43 7.35 8.24 -9.21
N ALA A 44 7.10 7.99 -7.93
CA ALA A 44 6.43 8.93 -7.04
C ALA A 44 7.20 10.22 -6.77
N VAL A 45 8.53 10.19 -6.90
CA VAL A 45 9.37 11.40 -6.75
C VAL A 45 9.00 12.47 -7.79
N ALA A 46 8.58 12.06 -9.00
CA ALA A 46 8.17 12.99 -10.04
C ALA A 46 6.73 13.52 -9.84
N GLU A 47 5.85 12.71 -9.23
CA GLU A 47 4.41 12.97 -9.14
C GLU A 47 4.00 13.63 -7.82
N GLY A 48 4.91 13.70 -6.84
CA GLY A 48 4.76 14.53 -5.64
C GLY A 48 4.00 13.89 -4.47
N ALA A 49 3.21 12.83 -4.68
CA ALA A 49 2.57 12.05 -3.61
C ALA A 49 2.14 10.64 -4.07
N VAL A 50 1.76 9.79 -3.12
CA VAL A 50 1.19 8.46 -3.36
C VAL A 50 -0.08 8.22 -2.57
N VAL A 51 -1.07 7.59 -3.19
CA VAL A 51 -2.26 7.05 -2.53
C VAL A 51 -2.26 5.53 -2.70
N LEU A 52 -2.23 4.80 -1.58
CA LEU A 52 -2.37 3.34 -1.56
C LEU A 52 -3.81 2.96 -1.25
N GLU A 53 -4.54 2.45 -2.23
CA GLU A 53 -5.92 2.00 -2.07
C GLU A 53 -5.98 0.49 -1.88
N LEU A 54 -6.07 0.09 -0.61
CA LEU A 54 -6.09 -1.29 -0.12
C LEU A 54 -7.45 -1.69 0.44
N GLN A 55 -8.51 -0.90 0.19
CA GLN A 55 -9.86 -1.14 0.70
C GLN A 55 -10.50 -2.44 0.17
N GLN A 56 -10.05 -2.90 -1.00
CA GLN A 56 -10.49 -4.15 -1.64
C GLN A 56 -9.54 -5.33 -1.37
N VAL A 57 -8.55 -5.15 -0.49
CA VAL A 57 -7.68 -6.23 0.00
C VAL A 57 -8.36 -6.90 1.19
N HIS A 58 -8.69 -8.19 1.07
CA HIS A 58 -9.41 -8.95 2.10
C HIS A 58 -8.49 -9.84 2.94
N PHE A 59 -7.24 -10.04 2.51
CA PHE A 59 -6.22 -10.76 3.27
C PHE A 59 -4.85 -10.09 3.10
N LEU A 60 -4.13 -9.92 4.22
CA LEU A 60 -2.76 -9.43 4.25
C LEU A 60 -1.92 -10.34 5.17
N SER A 61 -0.99 -11.09 4.56
CA SER A 61 -0.01 -11.90 5.29
C SER A 61 0.98 -11.03 6.08
N CYS A 62 1.70 -11.63 7.04
CA CYS A 62 2.76 -10.94 7.79
C CYS A 62 3.84 -10.38 6.87
N ALA A 63 4.29 -11.18 5.89
CA ALA A 63 5.28 -10.73 4.90
C ALA A 63 4.76 -9.55 4.06
N GLY A 64 3.47 -9.56 3.69
CA GLY A 64 2.84 -8.43 3.01
C GLY A 64 2.81 -7.16 3.87
N ALA A 65 2.56 -7.30 5.18
CA ALA A 65 2.60 -6.18 6.12
C ALA A 65 4.02 -5.60 6.28
N GLU A 66 5.04 -6.46 6.33
CA GLU A 66 6.44 -6.03 6.36
C GLU A 66 6.84 -5.27 5.08
N VAL A 67 6.43 -5.75 3.91
CA VAL A 67 6.64 -5.06 2.63
C VAL A 67 5.99 -3.67 2.63
N LEU A 68 4.77 -3.54 3.15
CA LEU A 68 4.11 -2.23 3.30
C LEU A 68 4.88 -1.30 4.22
N ALA A 69 5.34 -1.80 5.37
CA ALA A 69 6.10 -1.01 6.32
C ALA A 69 7.46 -0.56 5.75
N GLU A 70 8.14 -1.43 4.98
CA GLU A 70 9.37 -1.05 4.29
C GLU A 70 9.12 0.01 3.23
N ALA A 71 8.12 -0.19 2.36
CA ALA A 71 7.78 0.78 1.33
C ALA A 71 7.50 2.16 1.94
N GLN A 72 6.76 2.19 3.05
CA GLN A 72 6.45 3.44 3.73
C GLN A 72 7.68 4.13 4.34
N ARG A 73 8.63 3.37 4.92
CA ARG A 73 9.91 3.95 5.37
C ARG A 73 10.64 4.61 4.21
N ARG A 74 10.70 3.94 3.04
CA ARG A 74 11.34 4.49 1.84
C ARG A 74 10.64 5.74 1.32
N PHE A 75 9.31 5.77 1.26
CA PHE A 75 8.58 6.98 0.87
C PHE A 75 8.91 8.16 1.79
N ARG A 76 8.98 7.90 3.11
CA ARG A 76 9.37 8.91 4.11
C ARG A 76 10.80 9.41 3.91
N GLU A 77 11.75 8.51 3.69
CA GLU A 77 13.15 8.85 3.41
C GLU A 77 13.31 9.72 2.15
N LEU A 78 12.46 9.50 1.14
CA LEU A 78 12.42 10.28 -0.09
C LEU A 78 11.58 11.57 0.03
N GLY A 79 10.96 11.84 1.18
CA GLY A 79 10.09 13.00 1.38
C GLY A 79 8.79 12.94 0.56
N VAL A 80 8.38 11.75 0.11
CA VAL A 80 7.15 11.54 -0.66
C VAL A 80 5.98 11.33 0.31
N PRO A 81 4.97 12.20 0.34
CA PRO A 81 3.76 12.00 1.12
C PRO A 81 2.99 10.75 0.67
N VAL A 82 2.51 9.96 1.62
CA VAL A 82 1.71 8.75 1.35
C VAL A 82 0.41 8.78 2.14
N GLU A 83 -0.70 8.62 1.44
CA GLU A 83 -2.01 8.33 2.03
C GLU A 83 -2.33 6.84 1.86
N VAL A 84 -2.83 6.20 2.91
CA VAL A 84 -3.22 4.78 2.87
C VAL A 84 -4.71 4.64 3.19
N LYS A 85 -5.48 4.10 2.25
CA LYS A 85 -6.88 3.71 2.45
C LYS A 85 -6.94 2.20 2.64
N ALA A 86 -7.14 1.76 3.88
CA ALA A 86 -7.07 0.34 4.22
C ALA A 86 -8.45 -0.28 4.47
N SER A 87 -8.60 -1.56 4.14
CA SER A 87 -9.72 -2.37 4.62
C SER A 87 -9.56 -2.71 6.11
N ARG A 88 -10.62 -3.21 6.75
CA ARG A 88 -10.54 -3.71 8.13
C ARG A 88 -9.53 -4.87 8.27
N ALA A 89 -9.43 -5.74 7.27
CA ALA A 89 -8.49 -6.86 7.29
C ALA A 89 -7.03 -6.36 7.27
N VAL A 90 -6.73 -5.41 6.38
CA VAL A 90 -5.42 -4.76 6.30
C VAL A 90 -5.10 -4.03 7.61
N LEU A 91 -6.03 -3.20 8.12
CA LEU A 91 -5.84 -2.50 9.39
C LEU A 91 -5.55 -3.46 10.54
N ARG A 92 -6.28 -4.58 10.62
CA ARG A 92 -6.09 -5.55 11.69
C ARG A 92 -4.73 -6.22 11.60
N ALA A 93 -4.30 -6.63 10.41
CA ALA A 93 -2.97 -7.19 10.19
C ALA A 93 -1.86 -6.20 10.60
N LEU A 94 -2.00 -4.92 10.24
CA LEU A 94 -1.06 -3.87 10.65
C LEU A 94 -1.07 -3.62 12.17
N GLN A 95 -2.23 -3.70 12.83
CA GLN A 95 -2.32 -3.53 14.28
C GLN A 95 -1.65 -4.68 15.04
N VAL A 96 -1.91 -5.93 14.64
CA VAL A 96 -1.36 -7.12 15.31
C VAL A 96 0.16 -7.20 15.14
N THR A 97 0.68 -6.72 14.01
CA THR A 97 2.14 -6.62 13.75
C THR A 97 2.79 -5.39 14.36
N GLY A 98 2.01 -4.47 14.96
CA GLY A 98 2.52 -3.19 15.49
C GLY A 98 2.88 -2.14 14.43
N LEU A 99 2.60 -2.42 13.15
CA LEU A 99 2.97 -1.58 12.01
C LEU A 99 1.94 -0.47 11.70
N SER A 100 0.76 -0.51 12.31
CA SER A 100 -0.30 0.49 12.08
C SER A 100 0.12 1.93 12.41
N LYS A 101 0.94 2.11 13.45
CA LYS A 101 1.48 3.43 13.85
C LYS A 101 2.49 3.99 12.86
N LEU A 102 3.16 3.12 12.12
CA LEU A 102 4.10 3.56 11.08
C LEU A 102 3.31 4.19 9.95
N LEU A 103 2.23 3.52 9.50
CA LEU A 103 1.49 3.78 8.26
C LEU A 103 0.53 4.98 8.29
N SER A 104 0.40 5.70 9.41
CA SER A 104 -0.55 6.82 9.59
C SER A 104 -1.95 6.53 9.04
N VAL A 105 -2.41 5.28 9.15
CA VAL A 105 -3.69 4.89 8.58
C VAL A 105 -4.79 5.41 9.49
N PRO A 106 -5.70 6.30 9.02
CA PRO A 106 -6.81 6.73 9.84
C PRO A 106 -7.72 5.53 10.15
N PRO A 107 -8.34 5.48 11.35
CA PRO A 107 -9.31 4.44 11.66
C PRO A 107 -10.45 4.47 10.64
N VAL A 108 -10.91 3.30 10.20
CA VAL A 108 -12.13 3.20 9.39
C VAL A 108 -13.30 3.64 10.26
N VAL A 109 -13.90 4.77 9.90
CA VAL A 109 -15.20 5.20 10.44
C VAL A 109 -16.27 4.29 9.83
N ALA A 110 -17.05 3.65 10.70
CA ALA A 110 -18.14 2.75 10.34
C ALA A 110 -19.35 3.51 9.76
#